data_AF-A0A1T4SET9-F1
#
_entry.id   AF-A0A1T4SET9-F1
#
_cell.length_a   1.000
_cell.length_b   1.000
_cell.length_c   1.000
_cell.angle_alpha   90.00
_cell.angle_beta   90.00
_cell.angle_gamma   90.00
#
_symmetry.space_group_name_H-M   'P 1'
#
loop_
_entity.id
_entity.type
_entity.pdbx_description
1 polymer ?
#
loop_
_entity_poly.entity_id
_entity_poly.type
_entity_poly.pdbx_seq_one_letter_code
_entity_poly.pdbx_strand_id
1 'polypeptide(L)' 'MAGKDRPLEGTKEFDEWVLERARKRAEDLFNTEIPEDLHDVGRGMIAGPEKVEDIMPEKTISEDIAIDKEEKRSKFKIIK' A
#
# COMPACT_ATOMS: atom_id res chain seq x y z
N MET A 1 -12.70 -15.14 -5.82
CA MET A 1 -14.12 -15.34 -6.14
C MET A 1 -14.91 -14.45 -5.20
N ALA A 2 -15.75 -13.52 -5.71
CA ALA A 2 -16.65 -12.76 -4.86
C ALA A 2 -17.64 -13.75 -4.25
N GLY A 3 -17.57 -13.96 -2.94
CA GLY A 3 -18.48 -14.85 -2.22
C GLY A 3 -19.91 -14.39 -2.43
N LYS A 4 -20.85 -15.35 -2.51
CA LYS A 4 -22.27 -15.11 -2.82
C LYS A 4 -22.98 -14.14 -1.86
N ASP A 5 -22.34 -13.74 -0.75
CA ASP A 5 -22.86 -12.84 0.28
C ASP A 5 -22.27 -11.42 0.25
N ARG A 6 -21.48 -11.06 -0.76
CA ARG A 6 -20.94 -9.71 -0.90
C ARG A 6 -21.88 -8.84 -1.76
N PRO A 7 -22.44 -7.74 -1.22
CA PRO A 7 -23.26 -6.81 -2.01
C PRO A 7 -22.45 -6.12 -3.12
N LEU A 8 -23.16 -5.56 -4.10
CA LEU A 8 -22.57 -4.86 -5.24
C LEU A 8 -21.84 -3.57 -4.81
N GLU A 9 -20.61 -3.40 -5.29
CA GLU A 9 -19.79 -2.22 -4.99
C GLU A 9 -20.48 -0.92 -5.43
N GLY A 10 -20.39 0.13 -4.60
CA GLY A 10 -21.03 1.42 -4.84
C GLY A 10 -22.52 1.49 -4.46
N THR A 11 -23.07 0.43 -3.88
CA THR A 11 -24.40 0.44 -3.27
C THR A 11 -24.33 0.74 -1.77
N LYS A 12 -25.41 1.28 -1.19
CA LYS A 12 -25.51 1.50 0.26
C LYS A 12 -25.36 0.21 1.06
N GLU A 13 -25.91 -0.90 0.54
CA GLU A 13 -25.81 -2.22 1.14
C GLU A 13 -24.36 -2.69 1.23
N PHE A 14 -23.54 -2.37 0.23
CA PHE A 14 -22.12 -2.66 0.27
C PHE A 14 -21.38 -1.82 1.30
N ASP A 15 -21.70 -0.53 1.42
CA ASP A 15 -21.10 0.34 2.42
C ASP A 15 -21.39 -0.15 3.85
N GLU A 16 -22.65 -0.52 4.11
CA GLU A 16 -23.06 -1.11 5.40
C GLU A 16 -22.34 -2.43 5.68
N TRP A 17 -22.27 -3.32 4.69
CA TRP A 17 -21.55 -4.59 4.78
C TRP A 17 -20.06 -4.41 5.06
N VAL A 18 -19.41 -3.43 4.44
CA VAL A 18 -17.99 -3.13 4.70
C VAL A 18 -17.81 -2.56 6.11
N LEU A 19 -18.69 -1.65 6.53
CA LEU A 19 -18.63 -1.03 7.86
C LEU A 19 -18.79 -2.06 8.98
N GLU A 20 -19.72 -2.99 8.85
CA GLU A 20 -19.93 -4.07 9.83
C GLU A 20 -18.68 -4.93 9.97
N ARG A 21 -18.09 -5.34 8.85
CA ARG A 21 -16.86 -6.14 8.83
C ARG A 21 -15.67 -5.37 9.42
N ALA A 22 -15.55 -4.09 9.10
CA ALA A 22 -14.51 -3.23 9.64
C ALA A 22 -14.65 -3.08 11.16
N ARG A 23 -15.87 -2.88 11.67
CA ARG A 23 -16.15 -2.80 13.10
C ARG A 23 -15.75 -4.10 13.82
N LYS A 24 -16.22 -5.25 13.32
CA LYS A 24 -15.86 -6.56 13.91
C LYS A 24 -14.34 -6.78 13.94
N ARG A 25 -13.66 -6.47 12.84
CA ARG A 25 -12.21 -6.59 12.77
C ARG A 25 -11.49 -5.64 13.74
N ALA A 26 -11.99 -4.42 13.91
CA ALA A 26 -11.43 -3.48 14.86
C ALA A 26 -11.61 -3.97 16.31
N GLU A 27 -12.80 -4.48 16.66
CA GLU A 27 -13.05 -5.08 17.96
C GLU A 27 -12.10 -6.26 18.23
N ASP A 28 -11.94 -7.17 17.28
CA ASP A 28 -11.00 -8.28 17.40
C ASP A 28 -9.56 -7.77 17.59
N LEU A 29 -9.13 -6.78 16.80
CA LEU A 29 -7.77 -6.26 16.84
C LEU A 29 -7.42 -5.55 18.15
N PHE A 30 -8.34 -4.74 18.68
CA PHE A 30 -8.09 -3.90 19.85
C PHE A 30 -8.45 -4.56 21.18
N ASN A 31 -9.29 -5.60 21.18
CA ASN A 31 -9.63 -6.36 22.39
C ASN A 31 -8.81 -7.64 22.56
N THR A 32 -8.01 -8.03 21.56
CA THR A 32 -7.09 -9.16 21.73
C THR A 32 -5.97 -8.77 22.67
N GLU A 33 -5.80 -9.52 23.76
CA GLU A 33 -4.65 -9.37 24.66
C GLU A 33 -3.36 -9.59 23.87
N ILE A 34 -2.46 -8.62 23.92
CA ILE A 34 -1.14 -8.74 23.31
C ILE A 34 -0.34 -9.72 24.19
N PRO A 35 0.26 -10.78 23.63
CA PRO A 35 1.14 -11.66 24.40
C PRO A 35 2.26 -10.87 25.07
N GLU A 36 2.62 -11.19 26.31
CA GLU A 36 3.63 -10.44 27.09
C GLU A 36 4.97 -10.31 26.33
N ASP A 37 5.37 -11.34 25.59
CA ASP A 37 6.59 -11.36 24.75
C ASP A 37 6.57 -10.33 23.59
N LEU A 38 5.39 -9.82 23.24
CA LEU A 38 5.16 -8.87 22.14
C LEU A 38 4.83 -7.46 22.63
N HIS A 39 4.78 -7.23 23.95
CA HIS A 39 4.50 -5.90 24.52
C HIS A 39 5.51 -4.83 24.08
N ASP A 40 6.79 -5.19 23.94
CA ASP A 40 7.84 -4.29 23.47
C ASP A 40 7.80 -4.04 21.95
N VAL A 41 7.22 -4.96 21.19
CA VAL A 41 7.12 -4.91 19.72
C VAL A 41 5.83 -4.21 19.26
N GLY A 42 4.81 -4.17 20.13
CA GLY A 42 3.50 -3.54 19.89
C GLY A 42 3.55 -2.02 19.76
N ARG A 43 4.65 -1.37 20.18
CA ARG A 43 4.99 -0.01 19.76
C ARG A 43 5.84 -0.07 18.50
N GLY A 44 5.25 -0.50 17.40
CA GLY A 44 5.84 -0.28 16.09
C GLY A 44 5.92 1.22 15.84
N MET A 45 7.02 1.87 16.23
CA MET A 45 7.44 3.08 15.56
C MET A 45 7.49 2.72 14.08
N ILE A 46 6.71 3.41 13.25
CA ILE A 46 6.98 3.42 11.82
C ILE A 46 8.37 4.04 11.71
N ALA A 47 9.40 3.20 11.68
CA ALA A 47 10.77 3.59 11.40
C ALA A 47 10.86 3.88 9.89
N GLY A 48 10.06 4.83 9.43
CA GLY A 48 10.38 5.59 8.24
C GLY A 48 11.53 6.52 8.61
N PRO A 49 12.45 6.79 7.69
CA PRO A 49 13.46 7.78 7.97
C PRO A 49 12.81 9.13 8.26
N GLU A 50 13.42 9.91 9.16
CA GLU A 50 12.94 11.25 9.50
C GLU A 50 13.00 12.21 8.28
N LYS A 51 13.80 11.84 7.28
CA LYS A 51 14.12 12.64 6.10
C LYS A 51 13.91 11.84 4.83
N VAL A 52 13.31 12.48 3.83
CA VAL A 52 13.01 11.86 2.52
C VAL A 52 14.30 11.51 1.78
N GLU A 53 15.36 12.27 2.04
CA GLU A 53 16.70 12.09 1.49
C GLU A 53 17.32 10.74 1.86
N ASP A 54 16.91 10.12 2.97
CA ASP A 54 17.40 8.79 3.38
C ASP A 54 16.72 7.64 2.61
N ILE A 55 15.59 7.92 1.94
CA ILE A 55 14.88 6.97 1.05
C ILE A 55 15.36 7.13 -0.39
N MET A 56 15.81 8.33 -0.76
CA MET A 56 16.33 8.62 -2.10
C MET A 56 17.83 8.37 -2.13
N PRO A 57 18.33 7.18 -2.54
CA PRO A 57 19.71 7.11 -2.99
C PRO A 57 19.86 8.17 -4.08
N GLU A 58 20.93 8.96 -4.04
CA GLU A 58 21.24 10.00 -5.02
C GLU A 58 21.27 9.38 -6.43
N LYS A 59 20.10 9.20 -7.05
CA LYS A 59 19.98 8.76 -8.42
C LYS A 59 20.64 9.86 -9.23
N THR A 60 21.82 9.53 -9.71
CA THR A 60 22.67 10.46 -10.43
C THR A 60 21.88 10.84 -11.67
N ILE A 61 21.47 12.12 -11.76
CA ILE A 61 20.57 12.69 -12.78
C ILE A 61 20.84 12.16 -14.21
N SER A 62 22.09 11.78 -14.49
CA SER A 62 22.56 11.11 -15.69
C SER A 62 21.87 9.76 -16.02
N GLU A 63 21.57 8.91 -15.04
CA GLU A 63 20.92 7.61 -15.26
C GLU A 63 19.44 7.77 -15.63
N ASP A 64 18.72 8.67 -14.96
CA ASP A 64 17.33 8.98 -15.29
C ASP A 64 17.22 9.62 -16.70
N ILE A 65 18.17 10.50 -17.08
CA ILE A 65 18.21 11.07 -18.45
C ILE A 65 18.48 9.99 -19.51
N ALA A 66 19.28 8.97 -19.20
CA ALA A 66 19.60 7.90 -20.13
C ALA A 66 18.38 7.00 -20.38
N ILE A 67 17.67 6.62 -19.32
CA ILE A 67 16.43 5.82 -19.39
C ILE A 67 15.35 6.58 -20.19
N ASP A 68 15.17 7.87 -19.90
CA ASP A 68 14.14 8.69 -20.56
C ASP A 68 14.43 8.89 -22.06
N LYS A 69 15.71 8.96 -22.46
CA LYS A 69 16.13 8.98 -23.87
C LYS A 69 15.92 7.64 -24.56
N GLU A 70 16.20 6.52 -23.89
CA GLU A 70 16.01 5.19 -24.45
C GLU A 70 14.53 4.87 -24.67
N GLU A 71 13.67 5.22 -23.70
CA GLU A 71 12.23 5.12 -23.84
C GLU A 71 11.70 5.92 -25.03
N LYS A 72 12.14 7.17 -25.20
CA LYS A 72 11.73 8.01 -26.35
C LYS A 72 12.15 7.39 -27.69
N ARG A 73 13.33 6.79 -27.79
CA ARG A 73 13.79 6.11 -29.02
C ARG A 73 12.97 4.85 -29.31
N SER A 74 12.59 4.10 -28.28
CA SER A 74 11.79 2.87 -28.44
C SER A 74 10.36 3.13 -28.95
N LYS A 75 9.80 4.31 -28.65
CA LYS A 75 8.44 4.73 -29.08
C LYS A 75 8.35 5.07 -30.58
N PHE A 76 9.47 5.27 -31.28
CA PHE A 76 9.52 5.55 -32.72
C PHE A 76 10.02 4.35 -33.55
N LYS A 77 9.60 3.12 -33.23
CA LYS A 77 9.75 2.00 -34.17
C LYS A 77 8.84 2.25 -35.37
N ILE A 78 9.40 2.86 -36.41
CA ILE A 78 8.82 2.98 -37.74
C ILE A 78 8.56 1.55 -38.24
N ILE A 79 7.29 1.16 -38.33
CA ILE A 79 6.89 -0.06 -39.04
C ILE A 79 7.15 0.21 -40.52
N LYS A 80 8.02 -0.58 -41.14
CA LYS A 80 8.32 -0.53 -42.57
C LYS A 80 7.38 -1.46 -43.32
#